data_AF-A0A2P7SJS7-F1
#
_entry.id   AF-A0A2P7SJS7-F1
#
_cell.length_a   1.000
_cell.length_b   1.000
_cell.length_c   1.000
_cell.angle_alpha   90.00
_cell.angle_beta   90.00
_cell.angle_gamma   90.00
#
_symmetry.space_group_name_H-M   'P 1'
#
loop_
_entity.id
_entity.type
_entity.pdbx_description
1 polymer ?
#
loop_
_entity_poly.entity_id
_entity_poly.type
_entity_poly.pdbx_seq_one_letter_code
_entity_poly.pdbx_strand_id
1 'polypeptide(L)' 'MKWAKMNPIERLRASILESKGLDESSLKALPSEERAAIEKEIRETIKEKFGVNDKDTKIAVSGKAGSTDAGSLALD' A
#
# COMPACT_ATOMS: atom_id res chain seq x y z
N MET A 1 -11.51 -13.99 12.21
CA MET A 1 -10.29 -14.18 11.38
C MET A 1 -9.98 -12.90 10.58
N LYS A 2 -9.45 -11.84 11.21
CA LYS A 2 -9.17 -10.56 10.50
C LYS A 2 -8.00 -10.65 9.50
N TRP A 3 -7.07 -11.56 9.75
CA TRP A 3 -5.82 -11.70 8.98
C TRP A 3 -5.84 -12.81 7.92
N ALA A 4 -6.84 -13.69 7.90
CA ALA A 4 -6.85 -14.86 7.02
C ALA A 4 -7.05 -14.52 5.52
N LYS A 5 -7.47 -13.28 5.22
CA LYS A 5 -7.67 -12.77 3.86
C LYS A 5 -6.58 -11.81 3.39
N MET A 6 -5.68 -11.39 4.28
CA MET A 6 -4.61 -10.43 3.95
C MET A 6 -3.44 -11.16 3.31
N ASN A 7 -2.88 -10.59 2.24
CA ASN A 7 -1.60 -11.09 1.74
C ASN A 7 -0.48 -10.80 2.78
N PRO A 8 0.69 -11.46 2.70
CA PRO A 8 1.77 -11.27 3.67
C PRO A 8 2.23 -9.81 3.85
N ILE A 9 2.17 -9.01 2.78
CA ILE A 9 2.55 -7.60 2.76
C ILE A 9 1.48 -6.73 3.44
N GLU A 10 0.20 -6.97 3.16
CA GLU A 10 -0.93 -6.30 3.81
C GLU A 10 -0.96 -6.62 5.32
N ARG A 11 -0.65 -7.86 5.69
CA ARG A 11 -0.53 -8.25 7.09
C ARG A 11 0.63 -7.54 7.79
N LEU A 12 1.80 -7.43 7.14
CA LEU A 12 2.93 -6.68 7.68
C LEU A 12 2.58 -5.21 7.87
N ARG A 13 1.96 -4.58 6.86
CA ARG A 13 1.47 -3.21 6.94
C ARG A 13 0.51 -3.02 8.12
N ALA A 14 -0.48 -3.90 8.26
CA ALA A 14 -1.42 -3.85 9.37
C ALA A 14 -0.72 -4.02 10.74
N SER A 15 0.29 -4.90 10.84
CA SER A 15 1.07 -5.10 12.06
C SER A 15 1.90 -3.88 12.47
N ILE A 16 2.46 -3.16 11.49
CA ILE A 16 3.24 -1.93 11.73
C ILE A 16 2.31 -0.80 12.19
N LEU A 17 1.12 -0.70 11.62
CA LEU A 17 0.13 0.29 12.06
C LEU A 17 -0.38 -0.04 13.48
N GLU A 18 -0.70 -1.31 13.74
CA GLU A 18 -1.20 -1.76 15.04
C GLU A 18 -0.17 -1.50 16.17
N SER A 19 1.14 -1.67 15.90
CA SER A 19 2.20 -1.37 16.89
C SER A 19 2.33 0.13 17.22
N LYS A 20 1.83 1.00 16.34
CA LYS A 20 1.77 2.46 16.53
C LYS A 20 0.41 2.93 17.06
N GLY A 21 -0.51 2.01 17.36
CA GLY A 21 -1.88 2.35 17.77
C GLY A 21 -2.72 2.94 16.64
N LEU A 22 -2.37 2.63 15.39
CA LEU A 22 -3.04 3.12 14.18
C LEU A 22 -3.75 2.00 13.42
N ASP A 23 -4.74 2.38 12.62
CA ASP A 23 -5.32 1.58 11.55
C ASP A 23 -5.24 2.35 10.22
N GLU A 24 -5.73 1.76 9.12
CA GLU A 24 -5.69 2.44 7.81
C GLU A 24 -6.55 3.71 7.76
N SER A 25 -7.57 3.82 8.61
CA SER A 25 -8.43 5.01 8.67
C SER A 25 -7.72 6.12 9.42
N SER A 26 -7.13 5.83 10.58
CA SER A 26 -6.39 6.80 11.38
C SER A 26 -5.12 7.26 10.67
N LEU A 27 -4.41 6.38 9.96
CA LEU A 27 -3.29 6.75 9.10
C LEU A 27 -3.69 7.78 8.04
N LYS A 28 -4.85 7.60 7.39
CA LYS A 28 -5.35 8.54 6.37
C LYS A 28 -5.76 9.88 6.95
N ALA A 29 -6.21 9.89 8.21
CA ALA A 29 -6.58 11.10 8.93
C ALA A 29 -5.39 11.92 9.43
N LEU A 30 -4.17 11.36 9.43
CA LEU A 30 -2.96 12.08 9.82
C LEU A 30 -2.60 13.20 8.82
N PRO A 31 -1.91 14.26 9.29
CA PRO A 31 -1.30 15.26 8.43
C PRO A 31 -0.37 14.63 7.38
N SER A 32 -0.22 15.27 6.23
CA SER A 32 0.53 14.70 5.10
C SER A 32 1.97 14.33 5.45
N GLU A 33 2.62 15.11 6.29
CA GLU A 33 4.01 14.86 6.70
C GLU A 33 4.12 13.62 7.60
N GLU A 34 3.28 13.53 8.63
CA GLU A 34 3.24 12.38 9.54
C GLU A 34 2.83 11.09 8.80
N ARG A 35 1.82 11.18 7.93
CA ARG A 35 1.40 10.06 7.09
C ARG A 35 2.55 9.60 6.19
N ALA A 36 3.27 10.52 5.54
CA ALA A 36 4.38 10.19 4.66
C ALA A 36 5.54 9.51 5.40
N ALA A 37 5.85 9.94 6.62
CA ALA A 37 6.87 9.32 7.46
C ALA A 37 6.52 7.86 7.78
N ILE A 38 5.28 7.60 8.18
CA ILE A 38 4.81 6.24 8.51
C ILE A 38 4.75 5.36 7.25
N GLU A 39 4.25 5.90 6.13
CA GLU A 39 4.21 5.17 4.86
C GLU A 39 5.61 4.83 4.34
N LYS A 40 6.59 5.71 4.57
CA LYS A 40 8.00 5.44 4.23
C LYS A 40 8.55 4.28 5.06
N GLU A 41 8.33 4.28 6.36
CA GLU A 41 8.75 3.18 7.24
C GLU A 41 8.11 1.84 6.84
N ILE A 42 6.82 1.85 6.48
CA ILE A 42 6.12 0.67 5.97
C ILE A 42 6.79 0.16 4.68
N ARG A 43 7.11 1.05 3.73
CA ARG A 43 7.79 0.66 2.47
C ARG A 43 9.17 0.07 2.73
N GLU A 44 9.97 0.71 3.59
CA GLU A 44 11.31 0.23 3.93
C GLU A 44 11.26 -1.14 4.61
N THR A 45 10.33 -1.34 5.53
CA THR A 45 10.16 -2.63 6.22
C THR A 45 9.69 -3.72 5.24
N ILE A 46 8.78 -3.41 4.32
CA ILE A 46 8.36 -4.36 3.27
C ILE A 46 9.54 -4.73 2.37
N LYS A 47 10.34 -3.74 1.96
CA LYS A 47 11.54 -3.95 1.14
C LYS A 47 12.55 -4.84 1.85
N GLU A 48 12.82 -4.61 3.13
CA GLU A 48 13.72 -5.43 3.93
C GLU A 48 13.23 -6.88 4.06
N LYS A 49 11.94 -7.08 4.34
CA LYS A 49 11.38 -8.42 4.61
C LYS A 49 11.10 -9.24 3.36
N PHE A 50 10.76 -8.59 2.24
CA PHE A 50 10.31 -9.27 1.01
C PHE A 50 11.24 -9.04 -0.19
N GLY A 51 12.31 -8.25 -0.04
CA GLY A 51 13.26 -7.98 -1.14
C GLY A 51 12.66 -7.19 -2.31
N VAL A 52 11.54 -6.50 -2.09
CA VAL A 52 10.82 -5.75 -3.13
C VAL A 52 11.58 -4.46 -3.44
N ASN A 53 12.07 -4.32 -4.68
CA ASN A 53 12.71 -3.08 -5.10
C ASN A 53 11.66 -2.02 -5.48
N ASP A 54 12.00 -0.74 -5.33
CA ASP A 54 11.08 0.38 -5.59
C ASP A 54 10.52 0.39 -7.03
N LYS A 55 11.14 -0.35 -7.97
CA LYS A 55 10.67 -0.53 -9.35
C LYS A 55 9.48 -1.49 -9.49
N ASP A 56 9.19 -2.28 -8.47
CA ASP A 56 8.07 -3.22 -8.43
C ASP A 56 6.86 -2.67 -7.63
N THR A 57 6.86 -1.36 -7.32
CA THR A 57 5.84 -0.68 -6.50
C THR A 57 4.49 -0.47 -7.20
N LYS A 58 4.07 -1.43 -8.03
CA LYS A 58 2.64 -1.77 -8.21
C LYS A 58 2.19 -2.81 -7.16
N ILE A 59 2.68 -2.71 -5.93
CA ILE A 59 2.04 -3.42 -4.82
C ILE A 59 0.87 -2.55 -4.39
N ALA A 60 -0.26 -2.82 -5.04
CA ALA A 60 -1.53 -2.16 -4.86
C ALA A 60 -1.87 -2.04 -3.38
N VAL A 61 -1.57 -0.88 -2.79
CA VAL A 61 -2.59 -0.20 -1.98
C VAL A 61 -3.81 -0.16 -2.89
N SER A 62 -4.94 -0.67 -2.41
CA SER A 62 -6.21 -0.75 -3.13
C SER A 62 -6.81 0.63 -3.42
N GLY A 63 -6.06 1.47 -4.14
CA GLY A 63 -6.57 2.56 -4.93
C GLY A 63 -7.15 1.97 -6.20
N LYS A 64 -8.48 1.78 -6.19
CA LYS A 64 -9.27 1.77 -7.42
C LYS A 64 -9.06 3.13 -8.11
N ALA A 65 -8.02 3.23 -8.94
CA ALA A 65 -7.88 4.27 -9.93
C ALA A 65 -8.20 3.61 -11.28
N GLY A 66 -9.36 3.94 -11.83
CA GLY A 66 -9.75 3.50 -13.16
C GLY A 66 -8.71 3.96 -14.17
N SER A 67 -8.08 3.00 -14.83
CA SER A 67 -7.44 3.21 -16.12
C SER A 67 -8.45 2.72 -17.16
N THR A 68 -9.40 3.57 -17.51
CA THR A 68 -10.07 3.45 -18.81
C THR A 68 -9.01 3.82 -19.85
N ASP A 69 -8.35 2.79 -20.37
CA ASP A 69 -7.61 2.90 -21.61
C ASP A 69 -8.63 3.11 -22.74
N ALA A 70 -8.93 4.37 -23.03
CA ALA A 70 -9.61 4.78 -24.24
C ALA A 70 -8.52 5.07 -25.28
N GLY A 71 -8.24 4.13 -26.18
CA GLY A 71 -7.30 4.39 -27.24
C GLY A 71 -7.02 3.22 -28.19
N SER A 72 -7.68 3.27 -29.34
CA SER A 72 -7.32 2.61 -30.61
C SER A 72 -7.80 1.18 -30.83
N LEU A 73 -9.03 1.06 -31.34
CA LEU A 73 -9.33 0.07 -32.38
C LEU A 73 -9.34 0.83 -33.71
N ALA A 74 -8.27 0.64 -34.49
CA ALA A 74 -8.18 1.15 -35.86
C ALA A 74 -9.23 0.44 -36.73
N LEU A 75 -9.96 1.24 -37.51
CA LEU A 75 -10.86 0.80 -38.56
C LEU A 75 -10.09 1.01 -39.88
N ASP A 76 -9.61 -0.07 -40.48
CA ASP A 76 -9.28 -0.17 -41.90
C ASP A 76 -9.41 -1.65 -42.33
#